data_AF-A0A3R7Y1W7-F1
#
_entry.id   AF-A0A3R7Y1W7-F1
#
_cell.length_a   1.000
_cell.length_b   1.000
_cell.length_c   1.000
_cell.angle_alpha   90.00
_cell.angle_beta   90.00
_cell.angle_gamma   90.00
#
_symmetry.space_group_name_H-M   'P 1'
#
loop_
_entity.id
_entity.type
_entity.pdbx_description
1 polymer ?
#
loop_
_entity_poly.entity_id
_entity_poly.type
_entity_poly.pdbx_seq_one_letter_code
_entity_poly.pdbx_strand_id
1 'polypeptide(L)'
;MGYWYLVLQAFAAISVCTNGAVVIFTGDFFNYLETSTRVWMFSIFIGGMFMFKYSLEVCIDDVPEDVTVQKYRQEFLISKCLYHVPDDDVNCPIGDDNDDQEDMIIIDDEDSS
;
A
#
# COMPACT_ATOMS: atom_id res chain seq x y z
N MET A 1 7.20 3.52 -8.40
CA MET A 1 8.11 3.97 -7.33
C MET A 1 9.35 3.07 -7.15
N GLY A 2 9.28 1.75 -7.38
CA GLY A 2 10.46 0.90 -7.63
C GLY A 2 11.62 1.06 -6.61
N TYR A 3 12.87 0.98 -7.08
CA TYR A 3 14.07 1.13 -6.24
C TYR A 3 14.15 2.45 -5.48
N TRP A 4 13.56 3.53 -5.99
CA TRP A 4 13.57 4.83 -5.33
C TRP A 4 12.87 4.81 -3.97
N TYR A 5 11.85 3.96 -3.80
CA TYR A 5 11.20 3.77 -2.50
C TYR A 5 12.20 3.24 -1.45
N LEU A 6 12.96 2.20 -1.80
CA LEU A 6 14.01 1.62 -0.94
C LEU A 6 15.10 2.64 -0.61
N VAL A 7 15.51 3.44 -1.61
CA VAL A 7 16.52 4.49 -1.42
C VAL A 7 16.01 5.53 -0.42
N LEU A 8 14.79 6.03 -0.57
CA LEU A 8 14.21 7.02 0.33
C LEU A 8 14.02 6.45 1.75
N GLN A 9 13.60 5.19 1.88
CA GLN A 9 13.48 4.53 3.17
C GLN A 9 14.85 4.39 3.86
N ALA A 10 15.90 4.06 3.11
CA ALA A 10 17.27 4.02 3.62
C ALA A 10 17.77 5.41 4.04
N PHE A 11 17.52 6.45 3.24
CA PHE A 11 17.88 7.83 3.58
C PHE A 11 17.18 8.30 4.86
N ALA A 12 15.89 7.97 5.04
CA ALA A 12 15.18 8.29 6.28
C ALA A 12 15.82 7.61 7.49
N ALA A 13 16.17 6.33 7.38
CA ALA A 13 16.85 5.60 8.45
C ALA A 13 18.23 6.20 8.79
N ILE A 14 19.03 6.53 7.76
CA ILE A 14 20.34 7.18 7.94
C ILE A 14 20.17 8.55 8.58
N SER A 15 19.17 9.33 8.17
CA SER A 15 18.89 10.65 8.74
C SER A 15 18.61 10.59 10.24
N VAL A 16 17.81 9.62 10.70
CA VAL A 16 17.56 9.40 12.13
C VAL A 16 18.87 9.09 12.87
N CYS A 17 19.72 8.22 12.31
CA CYS A 17 21.01 7.88 12.89
C CYS A 17 21.93 9.11 13.00
N THR A 18 22.09 9.87 11.92
CA THR A 18 22.97 11.03 11.88
C THR A 18 22.48 12.15 12.79
N ASN A 19 21.18 12.46 12.77
CA ASN A 19 20.59 13.49 13.64
C ASN A 19 20.71 13.09 15.11
N GLY A 20 20.45 11.83 15.45
CA GLY A 20 20.64 11.31 16.80
C GLY A 20 22.10 11.40 17.27
N ALA A 21 23.04 11.09 16.39
CA ALA A 21 24.47 11.18 16.70
C ALA A 21 24.90 12.63 16.97
N VAL A 22 24.43 13.59 16.16
CA VAL A 22 24.72 15.01 16.37
C VAL A 22 24.17 15.48 17.72
N VAL A 23 22.94 15.12 18.07
CA VAL A 23 22.33 15.52 19.35
C VAL A 23 23.13 14.97 20.55
N ILE A 24 23.57 13.72 20.50
CA ILE A 24 24.17 13.04 21.64
C ILE A 24 25.68 13.31 21.79
N PHE A 25 26.41 13.35 20.67
CA PHE A 25 27.87 13.52 20.70
C PHE A 25 28.32 14.97 20.49
N THR A 26 27.56 15.77 19.75
CA THR A 26 27.92 17.17 19.44
C THR A 26 27.14 18.18 20.28
N GLY A 27 25.93 17.83 20.75
CA GLY A 27 25.12 18.72 21.58
C GLY A 27 25.68 18.91 23.00
N ASP A 28 25.47 20.10 23.57
CA ASP A 28 25.91 20.43 24.93
C ASP A 28 25.09 19.75 26.04
N PHE A 29 23.96 19.15 25.70
CA PHE A 29 23.03 18.55 26.65
C PHE A 29 23.62 17.40 27.46
N PHE A 30 24.55 16.63 26.89
CA PHE A 30 25.12 15.44 27.51
C PHE A 30 26.61 15.61 27.83
N ASN A 31 27.13 16.84 27.80
CA ASN A 31 28.58 17.06 27.91
C ASN A 31 29.18 16.69 29.28
N TYR A 32 28.34 16.58 30.31
CA TYR A 32 28.73 16.13 31.65
C TYR A 32 28.78 14.60 31.79
N LEU A 33 28.25 13.84 30.83
CA LEU A 33 28.25 12.38 30.86
C LEU A 33 29.52 11.82 30.23
N GLU A 34 30.00 10.70 30.76
CA GLU A 34 31.10 9.94 30.18
C GLU A 34 30.71 9.41 28.79
N THR A 35 31.69 9.30 27.90
CA THR A 35 31.50 8.82 26.52
C THR A 35 30.81 7.45 26.47
N SER A 36 31.12 6.55 27.42
CA SER A 36 30.47 5.24 27.52
C SER A 36 28.95 5.35 27.71
N THR A 37 28.51 6.23 28.61
CA THR A 37 27.08 6.48 28.84
C THR A 37 26.40 7.11 27.62
N ARG A 38 27.09 8.00 26.90
CA ARG A 38 26.57 8.60 25.65
C ARG A 38 26.35 7.56 24.56
N VAL A 39 27.25 6.58 24.41
CA VAL A 39 27.08 5.47 23.46
C VAL A 39 25.87 4.62 23.82
N TRP A 40 25.67 4.29 25.09
CA TRP A 40 24.48 3.56 25.53
C TRP A 40 23.18 4.33 25.29
N MET A 41 23.16 5.64 25.58
CA MET A 41 22.04 6.52 25.28
C MET A 41 21.73 6.55 23.79
N PHE A 42 22.76 6.64 22.94
CA PHE A 42 22.61 6.58 21.49
C PHE A 42 22.01 5.24 21.04
N SER A 43 22.52 4.11 21.56
CA SER A 43 21.97 2.79 21.24
C SER A 43 20.50 2.65 21.63
N ILE A 44 20.10 3.15 22.80
CA ILE A 44 18.70 3.13 23.26
C ILE A 44 17.84 4.05 22.39
N PHE A 45 18.32 5.25 22.05
CA PHE A 45 17.61 6.18 21.18
C PHE A 45 17.37 5.59 19.80
N ILE A 46 18.41 5.04 19.17
CA ILE A 46 18.30 4.41 17.86
C ILE A 46 17.37 3.19 17.92
N GLY A 47 17.58 2.30 18.89
CA GLY A 47 16.70 1.15 19.11
C GLY A 47 15.23 1.55 19.27
N GLY A 48 14.96 2.60 20.05
CA GLY A 48 13.61 3.14 20.25
C GLY A 48 13.00 3.71 18.97
N MET A 49 13.76 4.48 18.19
CA MET A 49 13.28 5.05 16.93
C MET A 49 13.02 3.98 15.86
N PHE A 50 13.86 2.94 15.77
CA PHE A 50 13.62 1.81 14.87
C PHE A 50 12.41 0.98 15.31
N MET A 51 12.22 0.78 16.61
CA MET A 51 11.04 0.12 17.16
C MET A 51 9.77 0.91 16.84
N PHE A 52 9.79 2.23 17.03
CA PHE A 52 8.68 3.11 16.66
C PHE A 52 8.38 3.07 15.16
N LYS A 53 9.40 3.12 14.31
CA LYS A 53 9.24 2.95 12.84
C LYS A 53 8.53 1.63 12.54
N TYR A 54 9.00 0.52 13.11
CA TYR A 54 8.41 -0.79 12.89
C TYR A 54 6.95 -0.85 13.38
N SER A 55 6.64 -0.22 14.52
CA SER A 55 5.25 -0.11 14.99
C SER A 55 4.36 0.63 14.00
N LEU A 56 4.84 1.73 13.39
CA LEU A 56 4.09 2.43 12.35
C LEU A 56 3.86 1.57 11.10
N GLU A 57 4.88 0.80 10.68
CA GLU A 57 4.77 -0.13 9.54
C GLU A 57 3.76 -1.25 9.81
N VAL A 58 3.59 -1.69 11.06
CA VAL A 58 2.59 -2.71 11.42
C VAL A 58 1.19 -2.12 11.62
N CYS A 59 1.10 -0.88 12.11
CA CYS A 59 -0.19 -0.25 12.39
C CYS A 59 -0.87 0.35 11.14
N ILE A 60 -0.12 0.61 10.07
CA ILE A 60 -0.66 1.21 8.85
C ILE A 60 -0.81 0.10 7.80
N ASP A 61 -2.06 -0.18 7.42
CA ASP A 61 -2.34 -1.11 6.32
C ASP A 61 -1.85 -0.51 5.00
N ASP A 62 -0.99 -1.25 4.29
CA ASP A 62 -0.43 -0.83 2.99
C ASP A 62 -1.49 -0.68 1.89
N VAL A 63 -2.68 -1.26 2.08
CA VAL A 63 -3.77 -1.28 1.09
C VAL A 63 -5.05 -0.75 1.72
N PRO A 64 -5.63 0.35 1.19
CA PRO A 64 -6.91 0.84 1.68
C PRO A 64 -8.06 -0.11 1.29
N GLU A 65 -9.13 -0.13 2.10
CA GLU A 65 -10.29 -1.01 1.95
C GLU A 65 -10.94 -0.93 0.56
N ASP A 66 -11.04 0.26 -0.02
CA ASP A 66 -11.63 0.43 -1.35
C ASP A 66 -10.86 -0.34 -2.43
N VAL A 67 -9.53 -0.43 -2.30
CA VAL A 67 -8.68 -1.12 -3.26
C VAL A 67 -8.72 -2.64 -3.05
N THR A 68 -8.94 -3.12 -1.82
CA THR A 68 -9.14 -4.57 -1.59
C THR A 68 -10.44 -5.04 -2.23
N VAL A 69 -11.52 -4.25 -2.12
CA VAL A 69 -12.79 -4.52 -2.80
C VAL A 69 -12.64 -4.48 -4.32
N GLN A 70 -11.88 -3.53 -4.86
CA GLN A 70 -11.59 -3.48 -6.30
C GLN A 70 -10.81 -4.70 -6.79
N LYS A 71 -9.78 -5.14 -6.05
CA LYS A 71 -9.04 -6.37 -6.36
C LYS A 71 -9.95 -7.59 -6.36
N TYR A 72 -10.82 -7.71 -5.35
CA TYR A 72 -11.79 -8.81 -5.28
C TYR A 72 -12.74 -8.83 -6.47
N ARG A 73 -13.26 -7.66 -6.89
CA ARG A 73 -14.11 -7.54 -8.08
C ARG A 73 -13.37 -7.94 -9.35
N GLN A 74 -12.12 -7.52 -9.49
CA GLN A 74 -11.28 -7.91 -10.64
C GLN A 74 -11.05 -9.42 -10.67
N GLU A 75 -10.69 -10.03 -9.54
CA GLU A 75 -10.50 -11.49 -9.45
C GLU A 75 -11.78 -12.26 -9.76
N PHE A 76 -12.93 -11.78 -9.29
CA PHE A 76 -14.24 -12.36 -9.61
C PHE A 76 -14.55 -12.31 -11.11
N LEU A 77 -14.34 -11.17 -11.76
CA LEU A 77 -14.57 -11.02 -13.21
C LEU A 77 -13.61 -11.89 -14.03
N ILE A 78 -12.34 -11.97 -13.62
CA ILE A 78 -11.35 -12.85 -14.25
C ILE A 78 -11.78 -14.32 -14.11
N SER A 79 -12.24 -14.72 -12.93
CA SER A 79 -12.72 -16.08 -12.67
C SER A 79 -13.95 -16.44 -13.53
N LYS A 80 -14.94 -15.53 -13.63
CA LYS A 80 -16.11 -15.72 -14.51
C LYS A 80 -15.69 -15.96 -15.97
N CYS A 81 -14.75 -15.15 -16.48
CA CYS A 81 -14.24 -15.29 -17.84
C CYS A 81 -13.46 -16.60 -18.04
N LEU A 82 -12.59 -16.96 -17.09
CA LEU A 82 -11.74 -18.15 -17.18
C LEU A 82 -12.54 -19.45 -17.13
N TYR A 83 -13.55 -19.52 -16.27
CA TYR A 83 -14.32 -20.74 -16.04
C TYR A 83 -15.62 -20.81 -16.86
N HIS A 84 -15.94 -19.79 -17.67
CA HIS A 84 -17.22 -19.70 -18.40
C HIS A 84 -18.41 -20.04 -17.51
N VAL A 85 -18.41 -19.50 -16.29
CA VAL A 85 -19.53 -19.69 -15.37
C VAL A 85 -20.75 -19.09 -16.07
N PRO A 86 -21.84 -19.85 -16.29
CA PRO A 86 -23.06 -19.30 -16.89
C PRO A 86 -23.53 -18.14 -16.01
N ASP A 87 -23.92 -17.03 -16.63
CA ASP A 87 -24.47 -15.91 -15.88
C ASP A 87 -25.69 -16.39 -15.08
N ASP A 88 -25.82 -15.95 -13.83
CA ASP A 88 -26.89 -16.36 -12.91
C ASP A 88 -28.30 -15.94 -13.42
N ASP A 89 -28.37 -15.29 -14.58
CA ASP A 89 -29.59 -14.82 -15.24
C ASP A 89 -30.31 -15.92 -16.06
N VAL A 90 -29.87 -17.18 -15.98
CA VAL A 90 -30.63 -18.31 -16.54
C VAL A 90 -31.81 -18.71 -15.63
N ASN A 91 -32.94 -18.03 -15.87
CA ASN A 91 -34.32 -18.56 -15.81
C ASN A 91 -34.98 -18.76 -14.42
N CYS A 92 -35.56 -17.69 -13.88
CA CYS A 92 -36.86 -17.77 -13.20
C CYS A 92 -37.94 -17.31 -14.20
N PRO A 93 -38.82 -18.19 -14.71
CA PRO A 93 -39.90 -17.79 -15.59
C PRO A 93 -40.99 -17.12 -14.74
N ILE A 94 -40.91 -15.80 -14.56
CA ILE A 94 -42.10 -15.00 -14.28
C ILE A 94 -42.70 -14.73 -15.65
N GLY A 95 -43.83 -15.40 -15.89
CA GLY A 95 -44.47 -15.43 -17.20
C GLY A 95 -44.98 -14.08 -17.70
N ASP A 96 -45.47 -14.20 -18.93
CA ASP A 96 -46.31 -13.27 -19.68
C ASP A 96 -45.59 -12.17 -20.47
N ASP A 97 -45.35 -12.54 -21.73
CA ASP A 97 -45.84 -11.85 -22.93
C ASP A 97 -45.29 -10.46 -23.34
N ASN A 98 -44.77 -10.49 -24.57
CA ASN A 98 -44.63 -9.43 -25.60
C ASN A 98 -43.28 -8.68 -25.68
N ASP A 99 -42.54 -9.05 -26.73
CA ASP A 99 -41.82 -8.22 -27.72
C ASP A 99 -41.55 -6.75 -27.37
N ASP A 100 -40.26 -6.36 -27.33
CA ASP A 100 -39.65 -5.27 -28.13
C ASP A 100 -38.18 -4.99 -27.70
N GLN A 101 -37.21 -5.41 -28.55
CA GLN A 101 -36.13 -4.61 -29.17
C GLN A 101 -35.72 -3.28 -28.44
N GLU A 102 -34.49 -2.95 -28.00
CA GLU A 102 -33.11 -2.94 -28.55
C GLU A 102 -32.10 -2.71 -27.41
N ASP A 103 -30.90 -3.30 -27.50
CA ASP A 103 -29.66 -2.63 -27.04
C ASP A 103 -28.48 -3.21 -27.82
N MET A 104 -28.37 -2.76 -29.07
CA MET A 104 -27.26 -3.09 -29.96
C MET A 104 -26.05 -2.24 -29.55
N ILE A 105 -25.05 -2.87 -28.93
CA ILE A 105 -23.77 -2.21 -28.65
C ILE A 105 -23.03 -2.02 -29.98
N ILE A 106 -23.04 -0.80 -30.49
CA ILE A 106 -22.27 -0.39 -31.67
C ILE A 106 -20.83 -0.14 -31.21
N ILE A 107 -19.88 -0.91 -31.73
CA ILE A 107 -18.45 -0.66 -31.59
C ILE A 107 -18.05 0.22 -32.78
N ASP A 108 -17.75 1.48 -32.51
CA ASP A 108 -17.20 2.42 -33.50
C ASP A 108 -15.71 2.08 -33.71
N ASP A 109 -15.39 1.44 -34.84
CA ASP A 109 -14.02 1.39 -35.38
C ASP A 109 -13.78 2.64 -36.23
N GLU A 110 -13.58 3.80 -35.60
CA GLU A 110 -12.95 4.95 -36.25
C GLU A 110 -11.43 4.81 -36.15
N ASP A 111 -10.81 4.27 -37.20
CA ASP A 111 -9.47 4.68 -37.63
C ASP A 111 -9.29 4.36 -39.12
N SER A 112 -9.53 5.36 -39.97
CA SER A 112 -9.13 5.38 -41.38
C SER A 112 -8.52 6.73 -41.72
N SER A 113 -7.24 6.73 -42.09
CA SER A 113 -6.64 7.59 -43.11
C SER A 113 -5.35 6.96 -43.64
#